data_AF-A0AAD9JWJ7-F1
#
_entry.id   AF-A0AAD9JWJ7-F1
#
_cell.length_a   1.000
_cell.length_b   1.000
_cell.length_c   1.000
_cell.angle_alpha   90.00
_cell.angle_beta   90.00
_cell.angle_gamma   90.00
#
_symmetry.space_group_name_H-M   'P 1'
#
loop_
_entity.id
_entity.type
_entity.pdbx_description
1 polymer ?
#
loop_
_entity_poly.entity_id
_entity_poly.type
_entity_poly.pdbx_seq_one_letter_code
_entity_poly.pdbx_strand_id
1 'polypeptide(L)'
;MKDAPPSILDVILTNRPSLLFNITHSTCGISDWHNMISCVIKGAAPPPNKRKIKCPSYRHFDEKVFSEAVGVIPFDVAYVLMTWMTSTGLMKSSSPKF
;
A
#
# COMPACT_ATOMS: atom_id res chain seq x y z
N MET A 1 -14.88 -12.14 -21.20
CA MET A 1 -15.62 -13.14 -20.40
C MET A 1 -16.69 -12.41 -19.62
N LYS A 2 -17.94 -12.46 -20.09
CA LYS A 2 -19.14 -12.14 -19.30
C LYS A 2 -19.73 -13.49 -18.91
N ASP A 3 -20.30 -13.63 -17.73
CA ASP A 3 -21.05 -14.83 -17.24
C ASP A 3 -20.30 -15.83 -16.35
N ALA A 4 -19.09 -15.53 -15.85
CA ALA A 4 -18.54 -16.29 -14.73
C ALA A 4 -19.28 -15.89 -13.44
N PRO A 5 -19.81 -16.83 -12.63
CA PRO A 5 -20.40 -16.51 -11.34
C PRO A 5 -19.36 -15.81 -10.46
N PRO A 6 -19.77 -14.80 -9.66
CA PRO A 6 -18.84 -14.07 -8.80
C PRO A 6 -18.17 -15.06 -7.84
N SER A 7 -16.85 -15.20 -7.97
CA SER A 7 -16.04 -16.04 -7.10
C SER A 7 -15.55 -15.24 -5.91
N ILE A 8 -15.80 -15.76 -4.70
CA ILE A 8 -15.14 -15.25 -3.48
C ILE A 8 -13.72 -15.82 -3.49
N LEU A 9 -12.80 -15.07 -4.09
CA LEU A 9 -11.38 -15.45 -4.15
C LEU A 9 -10.61 -14.96 -2.92
N ASP A 10 -11.05 -13.84 -2.33
CA ASP A 10 -10.36 -13.19 -1.24
C ASP A 10 -10.98 -13.63 0.11
N VAL A 11 -10.17 -14.21 0.99
CA VAL A 11 -10.61 -14.72 2.30
C VAL A 11 -9.66 -14.33 3.42
N ILE A 12 -10.21 -14.05 4.60
CA ILE A 12 -9.46 -13.80 5.84
C ILE A 12 -9.68 -15.00 6.76
N LEU A 13 -8.62 -15.76 7.02
CA LEU A 13 -8.65 -16.92 7.92
C LEU A 13 -8.14 -16.52 9.31
N THR A 14 -8.84 -16.94 10.36
CA THR A 14 -8.43 -16.70 11.75
C THR A 14 -8.68 -17.92 12.62
N ASN A 15 -7.76 -18.21 13.54
CA ASN A 15 -7.95 -19.20 14.60
C ASN A 15 -8.61 -18.60 15.85
N ARG A 16 -8.90 -17.29 15.85
CA ARG A 16 -9.53 -16.55 16.95
C ARG A 16 -10.68 -15.69 16.42
N PRO A 17 -11.79 -16.30 15.97
CA PRO A 17 -12.91 -15.57 15.38
C PRO A 17 -13.55 -14.56 16.35
N SER A 18 -13.49 -14.81 17.66
CA SER A 18 -13.98 -13.90 18.69
C SER A 18 -13.23 -12.56 18.79
N LEU A 19 -12.09 -12.42 18.12
CA LEU A 19 -11.29 -11.19 18.07
C LEU A 19 -11.44 -10.42 16.75
N LEU A 20 -12.20 -10.96 15.80
CA LEU A 20 -12.44 -10.38 14.48
C LEU A 20 -13.79 -9.64 14.49
N PHE A 21 -13.79 -8.37 14.10
CA PHE A 21 -14.95 -7.48 14.15
C PHE A 21 -15.05 -6.65 12.87
N ASN A 22 -16.21 -6.02 12.64
CA ASN A 22 -16.42 -5.03 11.57
C ASN A 22 -15.93 -5.51 10.20
N ILE A 23 -16.30 -6.74 9.82
CA ILE A 23 -15.93 -7.30 8.52
C ILE A 23 -16.76 -6.57 7.46
N THR A 24 -16.08 -5.94 6.51
CA THR A 24 -16.72 -5.21 5.41
C THR A 24 -16.14 -5.62 4.08
N HIS A 25 -16.97 -5.52 3.05
CA HIS A 25 -16.61 -5.80 1.68
C HIS A 25 -17.05 -4.62 0.84
N SER A 26 -16.10 -3.95 0.19
CA SER A 26 -16.35 -2.72 -0.57
C SER A 26 -15.63 -2.74 -1.90
N THR A 27 -16.34 -2.37 -2.95
CA THR A 27 -15.75 -2.14 -4.26
C THR A 27 -15.06 -0.78 -4.24
N CYS A 28 -13.73 -0.77 -4.35
CA CYS A 28 -12.93 0.46 -4.33
C CYS A 28 -12.65 1.03 -5.73
N GLY A 29 -13.02 0.32 -6.80
CA GLY A 29 -12.75 0.74 -8.18
C GLY A 29 -11.28 0.67 -8.60
N ILE A 30 -10.42 0.09 -7.76
CA ILE A 30 -8.97 -0.07 -8.00
C ILE A 30 -8.68 -1.36 -8.78
N SER A 31 -9.53 -2.38 -8.63
CA SER A 31 -9.47 -3.64 -9.37
C SER A 31 -10.81 -3.93 -10.01
N ASP A 32 -10.77 -4.45 -11.23
CA ASP A 32 -11.89 -4.94 -12.03
C ASP A 32 -12.33 -6.37 -11.64
N TRP A 33 -11.53 -7.08 -10.83
CA TRP A 33 -11.79 -8.47 -10.43
C TRP A 33 -11.85 -8.66 -8.90
N HIS A 34 -11.18 -7.79 -8.13
CA HIS A 34 -11.09 -7.92 -6.68
C HIS A 34 -11.86 -6.82 -5.96
N ASN A 35 -12.53 -7.21 -4.88
CA ASN A 35 -13.14 -6.28 -3.94
C ASN A 35 -12.24 -6.14 -2.72
N MET A 36 -12.28 -4.97 -2.08
CA MET A 36 -11.56 -4.77 -0.83
C MET A 36 -12.34 -5.45 0.31
N ILE A 37 -11.67 -6.36 1.01
CA ILE A 37 -12.16 -6.95 2.26
C ILE A 37 -11.42 -6.30 3.41
N SER A 38 -12.16 -5.75 4.37
CA SER A 38 -11.61 -5.14 5.58
C SER A 38 -12.19 -5.81 6.82
N CYS A 39 -11.40 -5.84 7.89
CA CYS A 39 -11.80 -6.33 9.19
C CYS A 39 -11.00 -5.60 10.27
N VAL A 40 -11.52 -5.62 11.50
CA VAL A 40 -10.84 -5.09 12.68
C VAL A 40 -10.48 -6.27 13.59
N ILE A 41 -9.20 -6.38 13.94
CA ILE A 41 -8.71 -7.44 14.85
C ILE A 41 -8.34 -6.80 16.19
N LYS A 42 -8.91 -7.31 17.28
CA LYS A 42 -8.55 -6.90 18.64
C LYS A 42 -7.36 -7.72 19.14
N GLY A 43 -6.21 -7.07 19.30
CA GLY A 43 -5.01 -7.72 19.83
C GLY A 43 -3.89 -6.72 20.14
N ALA A 44 -2.89 -7.17 20.88
CA ALA A 44 -1.66 -6.43 21.05
C ALA A 44 -0.79 -6.63 19.79
N ALA A 45 -0.71 -5.63 18.94
CA ALA A 45 0.29 -5.60 17.88
C ALA A 45 1.63 -5.15 18.51
N PRO A 46 2.75 -5.85 18.26
CA PRO A 46 4.04 -5.32 18.65
C PRO A 46 4.22 -3.94 18.01
N PRO A 47 4.78 -2.96 18.73
CA PRO A 47 5.03 -1.65 18.15
C PRO A 47 5.88 -1.85 16.88
N PRO A 48 5.53 -1.20 15.76
CA PRO A 48 6.37 -1.28 14.59
C PRO A 48 7.77 -0.83 14.99
N ASN A 49 8.78 -1.62 14.64
CA ASN A 49 10.17 -1.19 14.77
C ASN A 49 10.27 0.11 13.97
N LYS A 50 10.33 1.25 14.66
CA LYS A 50 10.42 2.57 14.03
C LYS A 50 11.75 2.63 13.32
N ARG A 51 11.80 2.16 12.06
CA ARG A 51 12.88 2.52 11.15
C ARG A 51 12.78 4.03 11.02
N LYS A 52 13.76 4.74 11.57
CA LYS A 52 13.92 6.16 11.29
C LYS A 52 14.22 6.26 9.80
N ILE A 53 13.18 6.46 9.00
CA ILE A 53 13.35 6.87 7.61
C ILE A 53 13.98 8.25 7.72
N LYS A 54 15.27 8.36 7.41
CA LYS A 54 15.89 9.66 7.19
C LYS A 54 15.19 10.23 5.97
N CYS A 55 14.24 11.14 6.20
CA CYS A 55 13.61 11.86 5.12
C CYS A 55 14.72 12.62 4.37
N PRO A 56 14.96 12.33 3.08
CA PRO A 56 15.99 13.02 2.34
C PRO A 56 15.65 14.51 2.27
N SER A 57 16.63 15.35 2.55
CA SER A 57 16.46 16.79 2.45
C SER A 57 16.37 17.18 0.98
N TYR A 58 15.25 17.79 0.58
CA TYR A 58 15.10 18.33 -0.77
C TYR A 58 16.02 19.52 -1.06
N ARG A 59 16.62 20.14 -0.03
CA ARG A 59 17.64 21.18 -0.22
C ARG A 59 19.00 20.60 -0.63
N HIS A 60 19.27 19.34 -0.29
CA HIS A 60 20.51 18.63 -0.62
C HIS A 60 20.14 17.23 -1.12
N PHE A 61 19.45 17.20 -2.27
CA PHE A 61 18.94 15.96 -2.82
C PHE A 61 20.09 15.03 -3.21
N ASP A 62 20.07 13.81 -2.66
CA ASP A 62 20.97 12.72 -3.01
C ASP A 62 20.12 11.59 -3.59
N GLU A 63 20.28 11.34 -4.89
CA GLU A 63 19.52 10.35 -5.65
C GLU A 63 19.69 8.93 -5.10
N LYS A 64 20.88 8.59 -4.59
CA LYS A 64 21.16 7.26 -4.04
C LYS A 64 20.41 7.04 -2.73
N VAL A 65 20.48 8.02 -1.83
CA VAL A 65 19.76 8.00 -0.55
C VAL A 65 18.26 8.00 -0.77
N PHE A 66 17.79 8.75 -1.78
CA PHE A 66 16.38 8.80 -2.16
C PHE A 66 15.87 7.46 -2.68
N SER A 67 16.58 6.82 -3.61
CA SER A 67 16.22 5.52 -4.17
C SER A 67 16.18 4.41 -3.11
N GLU A 68 17.17 4.39 -2.21
CA GLU A 68 17.19 3.47 -1.06
C GLU A 68 16.02 3.70 -0.10
N ALA A 69 15.62 4.97 0.12
CA ALA A 69 14.48 5.31 0.96
C ALA A 69 13.15 4.90 0.30
N VAL A 70 12.98 5.10 -1.00
CA VAL A 70 11.80 4.67 -1.75
C VAL A 70 11.60 3.16 -1.67
N GLY A 71 12.67 2.37 -1.77
CA GLY A 71 12.61 0.91 -1.73
C GLY A 71 12.11 0.32 -0.39
N VAL A 72 12.07 1.12 0.68
CA VAL A 72 11.58 0.69 2.01
C VAL A 72 10.24 1.32 2.40
N ILE A 73 9.70 2.21 1.58
CA ILE A 73 8.39 2.84 1.82
C ILE A 73 7.28 1.86 1.40
N PRO A 74 6.22 1.68 2.22
CA PRO A 74 5.05 0.89 1.83
C PRO A 74 4.46 1.40 0.50
N PHE A 75 4.05 0.47 -0.37
CA PHE A 75 3.62 0.78 -1.74
C PHE A 75 2.56 1.91 -1.82
N ASP A 76 1.60 1.90 -0.90
CA ASP A 76 0.51 2.89 -0.83
C ASP A 76 1.02 4.32 -0.59
N VAL A 77 2.14 4.47 0.11
CA VAL A 77 2.78 5.76 0.40
C VAL A 77 3.77 6.13 -0.71
N ALA A 78 4.42 5.13 -1.31
CA ALA A 78 5.34 5.33 -2.43
C ALA A 78 4.60 5.91 -3.65
N TYR A 79 3.37 5.46 -3.92
CA TYR A 79 2.55 5.98 -5.02
C TYR A 79 2.30 7.49 -4.88
N VAL A 80 1.82 7.93 -3.70
CA VAL A 80 1.53 9.36 -3.43
C VAL A 80 2.78 10.22 -3.57
N LEU A 81 3.91 9.74 -3.06
CA LEU A 81 5.20 10.44 -3.15
C LEU A 81 5.66 10.57 -4.61
N MET A 82 5.60 9.48 -5.38
CA MET A 82 5.98 9.46 -6.79
C MET A 82 5.09 10.36 -7.66
N THR A 83 3.78 10.36 -7.41
CA THR A 83 2.84 11.24 -8.11
C THR A 83 3.15 12.73 -7.85
N TRP A 84 3.43 13.11 -6.61
CA TRP A 84 3.82 14.48 -6.27
C TRP A 84 5.15 14.88 -6.91
N MET A 85 6.15 14.00 -6.90
CA MET A 85 7.46 14.28 -7.51
C MET A 85 7.41 14.45 -9.01
N THR A 86 6.54 13.69 -9.67
CA THR A 86 6.30 13.82 -11.12
C THR A 86 5.59 15.14 -11.43
N SER A 87 4.63 15.56 -10.59
CA SER A 87 3.89 16.81 -10.81
C SER A 87 4.72 18.07 -10.54
N THR A 88 5.72 18.00 -9.65
CA THR A 88 6.65 19.11 -9.39
C THR A 88 7.87 19.13 -10.30
N GLY A 89 7.97 18.19 -11.26
CA GLY A 89 9.13 18.08 -12.17
C GLY A 89 10.44 17.66 -11.50
N LEU A 90 10.37 17.15 -10.26
CA LEU A 90 11.53 16.68 -9.50
C LEU A 90 11.97 15.28 -9.96
N MET A 91 11.10 14.55 -10.64
CA MET A 91 11.42 13.28 -11.27
C MET A 91 10.87 13.29 -12.71
N LYS A 92 11.69 12.89 -13.68
CA LYS A 92 11.21 12.65 -15.05
C LYS A 92 10.33 11.40 -15.02
N SER A 93 9.20 11.43 -15.73
CA SER A 93 8.33 10.25 -15.86
C SER A 93 9.06 9.13 -16.62
N SER A 94 9.79 8.29 -15.89
CA SER A 94 10.15 6.97 -16.39
C SER A 94 9.05 6.03 -15.93
N SER A 95 8.28 5.53 -16.89
CA SER A 95 7.34 4.44 -16.64
C SER A 95 8.08 3.33 -15.90
N PRO A 96 7.60 2.83 -14.75
CA PRO A 96 8.18 1.67 -14.13
C PRO A 96 8.10 0.52 -15.14
N LYS A 97 9.26 0.04 -15.60
CA LYS A 97 9.34 -1.20 -16.34
C LYS A 97 9.11 -2.31 -15.32
N PHE A 98 7.89 -2.82 -15.31
CA PHE A 98 7.56 -4.10 -14.69
C PHE A 98 8.10 -5.24 -15.55
#